data_AF-A0A9X4ABW1-F1
#
_entry.id   AF-A0A9X4ABW1-F1
#
_cell.length_a   1.000
_cell.length_b   1.000
_cell.length_c   1.000
_cell.angle_alpha   90.00
_cell.angle_beta   90.00
_cell.angle_gamma   90.00
#
_symmetry.space_group_name_H-M   'P 1'
#
loop_
_entity.id
_entity.type
_entity.pdbx_description
1 polymer ?
#
loop_
_entity_poly.entity_id
_entity_poly.type
_entity_poly.pdbx_seq_one_letter_code
_entity_poly.pdbx_strand_id
1 'polypeptide(L)' 'MKIGQKLKMVRLSLGMNRKEFVKGVIDNSYLASVENGESDIRVTSLINILQKNNISVENFFEDFDSKYQRP' A
#
# COMPACT_ATOMS: atom_id res chain seq x y z
N MET A 1 -2.65 -12.06 -3.80
CA MET A 1 -1.84 -10.87 -3.46
C MET A 1 -2.31 -10.34 -2.10
N LYS A 2 -1.43 -9.94 -1.19
CA LYS A 2 -1.79 -9.23 0.07
C LYS A 2 -1.58 -7.71 -0.09
N ILE A 3 -2.24 -6.90 0.75
CA ILE A 3 -2.13 -5.42 0.74
C ILE A 3 -0.68 -4.95 0.82
N GLY A 4 0.11 -5.50 1.75
CA GLY A 4 1.51 -5.14 1.90
C GLY A 4 2.37 -5.41 0.66
N GLN A 5 2.08 -6.50 -0.06
CA GLN A 5 2.79 -6.83 -1.31
C GLN A 5 2.42 -5.84 -2.42
N LYS A 6 1.15 -5.45 -2.55
CA LYS A 6 0.74 -4.40 -3.50
C LYS A 6 1.36 -3.05 -3.16
N LEU A 7 1.41 -2.67 -1.88
CA LEU A 7 2.10 -1.45 -1.42
C LEU A 7 3.57 -1.45 -1.84
N LYS A 8 4.27 -2.58 -1.69
CA LYS A 8 5.65 -2.73 -2.15
C LYS A 8 5.77 -2.50 -3.66
N MET A 9 4.89 -3.10 -4.46
CA MET A 9 4.89 -2.95 -5.92
C MET A 9 4.68 -1.49 -6.33
N VAL A 10 3.66 -0.84 -5.78
CA VAL A 10 3.34 0.57 -6.07
C VAL A 10 4.48 1.49 -5.65
N ARG A 11 5.07 1.27 -4.48
CA ARG A 11 6.23 2.05 -4.03
C ARG A 11 7.40 1.92 -5.01
N LEU A 12 7.69 0.70 -5.45
CA LEU A 12 8.78 0.45 -6.39
C LEU A 12 8.50 1.03 -7.77
N SER A 13 7.25 1.01 -8.26
CA SER A 13 6.89 1.64 -9.54
C SER A 13 7.02 3.17 -9.50
N LEU A 14 6.92 3.77 -8.32
CA LEU A 14 7.19 5.20 -8.09
C LEU A 14 8.69 5.51 -7.92
N GLY A 15 9.57 4.51 -7.91
CA GLY A 15 11.01 4.69 -7.69
C GLY A 15 11.38 5.13 -6.26
N MET A 16 10.46 5.00 -5.31
CA MET A 16 10.64 5.52 -3.96
C MET A 16 11.25 4.49 -3.00
N ASN A 17 12.11 4.98 -2.11
CA ASN A 17 12.47 4.18 -0.94
C ASN A 17 11.32 4.20 0.09
N ARG A 18 11.36 3.27 1.03
CA ARG A 18 10.32 3.14 2.08
C ARG A 18 10.17 4.40 2.91
N LYS A 19 11.29 5.00 3.33
CA LYS A 19 11.30 6.21 4.17
C LYS A 19 10.54 7.36 3.50
N GLU A 20 10.75 7.58 2.21
CA GLU A 20 10.03 8.58 1.41
C GLU A 20 8.54 8.26 1.33
N PHE A 21 8.22 7.04 0.93
CA PHE A 21 6.85 6.57 0.69
C PHE A 21 5.95 6.78 1.91
N VAL A 22 6.43 6.45 3.12
CA VAL A 22 5.63 6.53 4.36
C VAL A 22 5.93 7.71 5.27
N LYS A 23 6.88 8.59 4.92
CA LYS A 23 7.24 9.79 5.71
C LYS A 23 6.01 10.50 6.28
N GLY A 24 5.96 10.65 7.61
CA GLY A 24 4.88 11.34 8.31
C GLY A 24 3.59 10.54 8.53
N VAL A 25 3.54 9.27 8.10
CA VAL A 25 2.37 8.40 8.32
C VAL A 25 2.72 7.22 9.23
N ILE A 26 3.78 6.48 8.89
CA ILE A 26 4.33 5.37 9.68
C ILE A 26 5.85 5.33 9.54
N ASP A 27 6.52 4.51 10.36
CA ASP A 27 7.96 4.31 10.26
C ASP A 27 8.36 3.30 9.18
N ASN A 28 9.61 3.40 8.75
CA ASN A 28 10.21 2.57 7.69
C ASN A 28 10.24 1.07 8.07
N SER A 29 10.59 0.75 9.31
CA SER A 29 10.65 -0.63 9.82
C SER A 29 9.28 -1.30 9.80
N TYR A 30 8.24 -0.57 10.19
CA TYR A 30 6.88 -1.06 10.16
C TYR A 30 6.40 -1.29 8.72
N LEU A 31 6.69 -0.37 7.79
CA LEU A 31 6.41 -0.63 6.36
C LEU A 31 7.15 -1.88 5.86
N ALA A 32 8.40 -2.12 6.27
CA ALA A 32 9.14 -3.31 5.86
C ALA A 32 8.45 -4.61 6.32
N SER A 33 8.02 -4.66 7.58
CA SER A 33 7.25 -5.78 8.13
C SER A 33 5.92 -5.99 7.38
N VAL A 34 5.19 -4.90 7.09
CA VAL A 34 3.95 -4.94 6.29
C VAL A 34 4.20 -5.48 4.88
N GLU A 35 5.23 -4.98 4.19
CA GLU A 35 5.59 -5.43 2.84
C GLU A 35 6.03 -6.91 2.78
N ASN A 36 6.60 -7.42 3.86
CA ASN A 36 6.97 -8.82 4.02
C ASN A 36 5.78 -9.70 4.45
N GLY A 37 4.67 -9.10 4.87
CA GLY A 37 3.48 -9.81 5.35
C GLY A 37 3.59 -10.29 6.79
N GLU A 38 4.53 -9.74 7.56
CA GLU A 38 4.76 -10.01 8.99
C GLU A 38 3.83 -9.18 9.88
N SER A 39 3.29 -8.08 9.38
CA SER A 39 2.32 -7.23 10.08
C SER A 39 1.22 -6.76 9.17
N ASP A 40 0.01 -6.64 9.73
CA ASP A 40 -1.09 -5.96 9.07
C ASP A 40 -0.94 -4.44 9.20
N ILE A 41 -1.60 -3.71 8.30
CA ILE A 41 -1.66 -2.26 8.30
C ILE A 41 -3.08 -1.78 8.61
N ARG A 42 -3.19 -0.75 9.45
CA ARG A 42 -4.48 -0.09 9.72
C ARG A 42 -5.00 0.58 8.44
N VAL A 43 -6.31 0.46 8.19
CA VAL A 43 -6.95 1.07 7.01
C VAL A 43 -6.73 2.58 6.94
N THR A 44 -6.75 3.29 8.08
CA THR A 44 -6.46 4.73 8.13
C THR A 44 -5.04 5.05 7.68
N SER A 45 -4.04 4.27 8.12
CA SER A 45 -2.65 4.42 7.68
C SER A 45 -2.51 4.11 6.18
N LEU A 46 -3.18 3.07 5.69
CA LEU A 46 -3.19 2.74 4.27
C LEU A 46 -3.73 3.91 3.43
N ILE A 47 -4.92 4.41 3.76
CA ILE A 47 -5.55 5.53 3.03
C ILE A 47 -4.64 6.77 3.05
N ASN A 48 -4.05 7.10 4.20
CA ASN A 48 -3.13 8.24 4.32
C ASN A 48 -1.88 8.08 3.45
N ILE A 49 -1.31 6.86 3.35
CA ILE A 49 -0.19 6.57 2.45
C ILE A 49 -0.60 6.75 0.99
N LEU A 50 -1.77 6.23 0.59
CA LEU A 50 -2.25 6.34 -0.79
C LEU A 50 -2.48 7.80 -1.19
N GLN A 51 -3.21 8.56 -0.36
CA GLN A 51 -3.49 9.98 -0.61
C GLN A 51 -2.22 10.81 -0.70
N LYS A 52 -1.28 10.63 0.25
CA LYS A 52 -0.01 11.35 0.25
C LYS A 52 0.80 11.14 -1.04
N ASN A 53 0.74 9.93 -1.60
CA ASN A 53 1.48 9.59 -2.82
C ASN A 53 0.63 9.75 -4.10
N ASN A 54 -0.52 10.44 -4.02
CA ASN A 54 -1.46 10.66 -5.13
C ASN A 54 -1.94 9.37 -5.81
N ILE A 55 -2.12 8.30 -5.04
CA ILE A 55 -2.64 7.02 -5.51
C ILE A 55 -4.14 6.97 -5.25
N SER A 56 -4.93 6.73 -6.30
CA SER A 56 -6.36 6.46 -6.16
C SER A 56 -6.59 5.18 -5.35
N VAL A 57 -7.49 5.25 -4.37
CA VAL A 57 -7.90 4.07 -3.59
C VAL A 57 -8.50 3.02 -4.53
N GLU A 58 -9.35 3.43 -5.47
CA GLU A 58 -9.95 2.54 -6.47
C GLU A 58 -8.88 1.80 -7.28
N ASN A 59 -7.95 2.55 -7.92
CA ASN A 59 -6.89 1.95 -8.73
C ASN A 59 -5.94 1.07 -7.91
N PHE A 60 -5.76 1.37 -6.62
CA PHE A 60 -4.95 0.50 -5.75
C PHE A 60 -5.62 -0.85 -5.53
N PHE A 61 -6.95 -0.88 -5.43
CA PHE A 61 -7.74 -2.08 -5.14
C PHE A 61 -8.27 -2.81 -6.38
N GLU A 62 -8.12 -2.26 -7.58
CA GLU A 62 -8.59 -2.86 -8.84
C GLU A 62 -8.20 -4.35 -9.01
N ASP A 63 -6.94 -4.70 -8.72
CA ASP A 63 -6.46 -6.09 -8.81
C ASP A 63 -7.15 -7.06 -7.83
N PHE A 64 -7.72 -6.52 -6.75
CA PHE A 64 -8.41 -7.31 -5.72
C PHE A 64 -9.89 -7.52 -6.07
N ASP A 65 -10.43 -6.76 -7.03
CA ASP A 65 -11.84 -6.74 -7.38
C ASP A 65 -12.24 -7.84 -8.39
N SER A 66 -11.26 -8.63 -8.86
CA SER A 66 -11.43 -9.76 -9.78
C SER A 66 -12.39 -10.88 -9.30
N LYS A 67 -12.85 -10.83 -8.04
CA LYS A 67 -13.82 -11.78 -7.47
C LYS A 67 -15.28 -11.29 -7.46
N TYR A 68 -15.55 -10.03 -7.81
CA TYR A 68 -16.89 -9.43 -7.73
C TYR A 68 -17.43 -8.92 -9.07
N GLN A 69 -16.95 -9.46 -10.19
CA GLN A 69 -17.63 -9.27 -11.47
C GLN A 69 -19.07 -9.79 -11.33
N ARG A 70 -20.02 -8.85 -11.17
CA ARG A 70 -21.44 -9.15 -11.22
C ARG A 70 -21.74 -9.76 -12.60
N PRO A 71 -22.56 -10.82 -12.66
CA PRO A 71 -22.97 -11.42 -13.93
C PRO A 71 -23.68 -10.42 -14.85
#